data_AF-A0A379UWC0-F1
#
_entry.id   AF-A0A379UWC0-F1
#
_cell.length_a   1.000
_cell.length_b   1.000
_cell.length_c   1.000
_cell.angle_alpha   90.00
_cell.angle_beta   90.00
_cell.angle_gamma   90.00
#
_symmetry.space_group_name_H-M   'P 1'
#
loop_
_entity.id
_entity.type
_entity.pdbx_description
1 polymer ?
#
loop_
_entity_poly.entity_id
_entity_poly.type
_entity_poly.pdbx_seq_one_letter_code
_entity_poly.pdbx_strand_id
1 'polypeptide(L)'
;MHHHTGPARVFNSEEDAQQAIIHNHIEPGDVIFIRYEGAKGSGAPEMLMTTDAIVYDKRLDGKVALITDGRFSGATSGPCVGHVSPEALMAGRLPWWKMVI
;
A
#
# COMPACT_ATOMS: atom_id res chain seq x y z
N MET A 1 -0.56 -17.51 -4.95
CA MET A 1 0.83 -17.02 -5.13
C MET A 1 1.43 -16.93 -3.74
N HIS A 2 2.51 -17.65 -3.44
CA HIS A 2 3.07 -17.71 -2.06
C HIS A 2 4.25 -16.75 -1.85
N HIS A 3 4.69 -16.06 -2.89
CA HIS A 3 5.82 -15.13 -2.86
C HIS A 3 5.62 -14.05 -3.93
N HIS A 4 5.77 -12.78 -3.54
CA HIS A 4 5.73 -11.61 -4.42
C HIS A 4 6.97 -10.75 -4.14
N THR A 5 7.71 -10.38 -5.17
CA THR A 5 8.91 -9.54 -5.05
C THR A 5 8.90 -8.51 -6.17
N GLY A 6 9.18 -7.25 -5.82
CA GLY A 6 9.24 -6.19 -6.80
C GLY A 6 9.78 -4.89 -6.21
N PRO A 7 9.93 -3.85 -7.03
CA PRO A 7 10.42 -2.56 -6.58
C PRO A 7 9.40 -1.91 -5.65
N ALA A 8 9.90 -1.29 -4.58
CA ALA A 8 9.06 -0.59 -3.62
C ALA A 8 8.64 0.79 -4.15
N ARG A 9 7.34 1.05 -4.15
CA ARG A 9 6.72 2.36 -4.43
C ARG A 9 6.14 2.89 -3.14
N VAL A 10 6.74 3.92 -2.58
CA VAL A 10 6.45 4.38 -1.22
C VAL A 10 5.70 5.71 -1.25
N PHE A 11 4.55 5.73 -0.60
CA PHE A 11 3.66 6.87 -0.46
C PHE A 11 3.38 7.15 1.02
N ASN A 12 3.06 8.41 1.32
CA ASN A 12 2.76 8.86 2.69
C ASN A 12 1.28 9.18 2.89
N SER A 13 0.46 9.00 1.85
CA SER A 13 -0.99 9.21 1.88
C SER A 13 -1.65 8.27 0.86
N GLU A 14 -2.91 7.91 1.10
CA GLU A 14 -3.70 7.15 0.12
C GLU A 14 -3.87 7.93 -1.19
N GLU A 15 -4.04 9.24 -1.12
CA GLU A 15 -4.29 10.09 -2.27
C GLU A 15 -3.10 10.12 -3.24
N ASP A 16 -1.87 10.21 -2.73
CA ASP A 16 -0.66 10.15 -3.56
C ASP A 16 -0.52 8.80 -4.27
N ALA A 17 -0.85 7.70 -3.57
CA ALA A 17 -0.79 6.35 -4.13
C ALA A 17 -1.83 6.18 -5.25
N GLN A 18 -3.07 6.66 -5.02
CA GLN A 18 -4.12 6.65 -6.03
C GLN A 18 -3.70 7.46 -7.27
N GLN A 19 -3.16 8.68 -7.07
CA GLN A 19 -2.70 9.50 -8.19
C GLN A 19 -1.59 8.83 -8.99
N ALA A 20 -0.66 8.12 -8.33
CA ALA A 20 0.39 7.37 -9.03
C ALA A 20 -0.18 6.24 -9.89
N ILE A 21 -1.23 5.55 -9.43
CA ILE A 21 -1.90 4.50 -10.22
C ILE A 21 -2.60 5.12 -11.43
N ILE A 22 -3.41 6.17 -11.21
CA ILE A 22 -4.19 6.83 -12.29
C ILE A 22 -3.27 7.40 -13.38
N HIS A 23 -2.10 7.92 -12.99
CA HIS A 23 -1.12 8.47 -13.94
C HIS A 23 -0.18 7.41 -14.54
N ASN A 24 -0.44 6.12 -14.34
CA ASN A 24 0.38 5.00 -14.85
C ASN A 24 1.85 5.05 -14.38
N HIS A 25 2.09 5.50 -13.15
CA HIS A 25 3.42 5.46 -12.52
C HIS A 25 3.67 4.15 -11.76
N ILE A 26 2.68 3.26 -11.71
CA ILE A 26 2.76 1.93 -11.12
C ILE A 26 2.74 0.89 -12.22
N GLU A 27 3.66 -0.07 -12.11
CA GLU A 27 3.82 -1.15 -13.07
C GLU A 27 3.50 -2.51 -12.44
N PRO A 28 3.10 -3.52 -13.24
CA PRO A 28 2.89 -4.87 -12.74
C PRO A 28 4.14 -5.42 -12.05
N GLY A 29 3.96 -6.02 -10.88
CA GLY A 29 5.05 -6.52 -10.03
C GLY A 29 5.46 -5.54 -8.93
N ASP A 30 5.10 -4.26 -9.01
CA ASP A 30 5.42 -3.28 -7.99
C ASP A 30 4.83 -3.65 -6.62
N VAL A 31 5.52 -3.20 -5.56
CA VAL A 31 5.06 -3.30 -4.17
C VAL A 31 4.77 -1.89 -3.66
N ILE A 32 3.49 -1.60 -3.46
CA ILE A 32 3.00 -0.29 -3.04
C ILE A 32 2.97 -0.25 -1.51
N PHE A 33 3.65 0.73 -0.93
CA PHE A 33 3.65 1.02 0.50
C PHE A 33 2.92 2.34 0.74
N ILE A 34 1.90 2.32 1.59
CA ILE A 34 1.19 3.52 2.06
C ILE A 34 1.40 3.62 3.56
N ARG A 35 2.12 4.65 3.99
CA ARG A 35 2.51 4.88 5.38
C ARG A 35 1.75 6.05 5.97
N TYR A 36 1.79 6.16 7.30
CA TYR A 36 1.18 7.26 8.05
C TYR A 36 -0.35 7.20 8.07
N GLU A 37 -0.92 6.08 7.66
CA GLU A 37 -2.37 5.86 7.66
C GLU A 37 -2.83 5.02 8.87
N GLY A 38 -1.93 4.80 9.84
CA GLY A 38 -2.21 4.13 11.10
C GLY A 38 -3.06 4.96 12.07
N ALA A 39 -3.39 4.36 13.22
CA ALA A 39 -4.29 4.95 14.22
C ALA A 39 -3.81 6.30 14.80
N LYS A 40 -2.50 6.53 14.93
CA LYS A 40 -1.97 7.85 15.35
C LYS A 40 -1.66 8.79 14.19
N GLY A 41 -1.73 8.30 12.94
CA GLY A 41 -1.55 9.09 11.74
C GLY A 41 -2.83 9.76 11.31
N SER A 42 -3.56 9.11 10.41
CA SER A 42 -4.85 9.59 9.91
C SER A 42 -6.06 9.03 10.66
N GLY A 43 -5.85 8.17 11.67
CA GLY A 43 -6.93 7.55 12.44
C GLY A 43 -7.39 6.19 11.90
N ALA A 44 -6.57 5.53 11.09
CA ALA A 44 -6.86 4.23 10.46
C ALA A 44 -8.11 4.21 9.56
N PRO A 45 -8.23 5.12 8.58
CA PRO A 45 -9.31 5.09 7.60
C PRO A 45 -9.25 3.78 6.78
N GLU A 46 -10.41 3.35 6.31
CA GLU A 46 -10.50 2.23 5.38
C GLU A 46 -10.04 2.70 3.99
N MET A 47 -8.93 2.13 3.51
CA MET A 47 -8.46 2.40 2.15
C MET A 47 -9.37 1.72 1.15
N LEU A 48 -10.09 2.53 0.38
CA LEU A 48 -10.98 2.11 -0.70
C LEU A 48 -10.50 2.68 -2.03
N MET A 49 -10.02 3.91 -2.05
CA MET A 49 -9.64 4.65 -3.25
C MET A 49 -8.47 3.99 -3.97
N THR A 50 -7.42 3.61 -3.23
CA THR A 50 -6.26 2.94 -3.84
C THR A 50 -6.60 1.51 -4.29
N THR A 51 -7.38 0.78 -3.50
CA THR A 51 -7.74 -0.60 -3.83
C THR A 51 -8.63 -0.67 -5.07
N ASP A 52 -9.56 0.28 -5.19
CA ASP A 52 -10.47 0.41 -6.33
C ASP A 52 -9.69 0.75 -7.62
N ALA A 53 -8.77 1.72 -7.54
CA ALA A 53 -7.90 2.07 -8.66
C ALA A 53 -7.06 0.88 -9.18
N ILE A 54 -6.58 0.01 -8.28
CA ILE A 54 -5.83 -1.21 -8.65
C ILE A 54 -6.75 -2.22 -9.36
N VAL A 55 -7.95 -2.47 -8.83
CA VAL A 55 -8.88 -3.46 -9.39
C VAL A 55 -9.42 -3.01 -10.75
N TYR A 56 -9.65 -1.71 -10.94
CA TYR A 56 -10.10 -1.18 -12.22
C TYR A 56 -9.01 -1.17 -13.30
N ASP A 57 -7.72 -1.09 -12.93
CA ASP A 57 -6.62 -1.26 -13.88
C ASP A 57 -6.30 -2.75 -14.10
N LYS A 58 -6.79 -3.32 -15.20
CA LYS A 58 -6.53 -4.71 -15.62
C LYS A 58 -5.04 -5.06 -15.76
N ARG A 59 -4.15 -4.07 -15.89
CA ARG A 59 -2.70 -4.32 -15.90
C ARG A 59 -2.23 -4.71 -14.51
N LEU A 60 -2.78 -4.08 -13.47
CA LEU A 60 -2.35 -4.16 -12.07
C LEU A 60 -3.17 -5.14 -11.23
N ASP A 61 -4.43 -5.38 -11.58
CA ASP A 61 -5.33 -6.31 -10.90
C ASP A 61 -4.67 -7.68 -10.65
N GLY A 62 -4.47 -8.03 -9.38
CA GLY A 62 -3.81 -9.27 -8.95
C GLY A 62 -2.31 -9.37 -9.24
N LYS A 63 -1.65 -8.31 -9.72
CA LYS A 63 -0.22 -8.30 -10.10
C LYS A 63 0.64 -7.33 -9.29
N VAL A 64 0.06 -6.58 -8.38
CA VAL A 64 0.78 -5.70 -7.45
C VAL A 64 0.53 -6.13 -6.01
N ALA A 65 1.46 -5.81 -5.11
CA ALA A 65 1.28 -6.00 -3.69
C ALA A 65 1.01 -4.66 -3.00
N LEU A 66 0.10 -4.65 -2.02
CA LEU A 66 -0.25 -3.45 -1.27
C LEU A 66 0.05 -3.64 0.22
N ILE A 67 0.77 -2.70 0.82
CA ILE A 67 1.22 -2.74 2.20
C ILE A 67 0.90 -1.42 2.90
N THR A 68 0.29 -1.48 4.07
CA THR A 68 -0.02 -0.28 4.87
C THR A 68 -0.04 -0.50 6.38
N ASP A 69 0.27 0.55 7.14
CA ASP A 69 0.00 0.65 8.58
C ASP A 69 -1.47 0.98 8.92
N GLY A 70 -2.29 1.30 7.90
CA GLY A 70 -3.73 1.50 8.00
C GLY A 70 -4.57 0.23 7.80
N ARG A 71 -5.80 0.41 7.27
CA ARG A 71 -6.81 -0.66 7.08
C ARG A 71 -7.25 -0.75 5.63
N PHE A 72 -7.67 -1.94 5.19
CA PHE A 72 -8.30 -2.14 3.88
C PHE A 72 -9.80 -2.38 4.02
N SER A 73 -10.57 -1.88 3.05
CA SER A 73 -12.03 -2.03 2.95
C SER A 73 -12.50 -3.40 2.42
N GLY A 74 -11.58 -4.32 2.11
CA GLY A 74 -11.89 -5.69 1.65
C GLY A 74 -12.15 -5.84 0.15
N ALA A 75 -12.09 -4.75 -0.63
CA ALA A 75 -12.20 -4.75 -2.09
C ALA A 75 -10.85 -4.96 -2.80
N THR A 76 -9.87 -5.60 -2.16
CA THR A 76 -8.51 -5.70 -2.71
C THR A 76 -8.28 -7.02 -3.44
N SER A 77 -7.82 -6.94 -4.68
CA SER A 77 -7.42 -8.08 -5.50
C SER A 77 -5.90 -8.23 -5.48
N GLY A 78 -5.40 -9.33 -4.91
CA GLY A 78 -3.96 -9.63 -4.81
C GLY A 78 -3.40 -9.63 -3.38
N PRO A 79 -2.06 -9.71 -3.23
CA PRO A 79 -1.39 -9.78 -1.93
C PRO A 79 -1.46 -8.44 -1.18
N CYS A 80 -2.15 -8.44 -0.04
CA CYS A 80 -2.41 -7.22 0.75
C CYS A 80 -2.04 -7.43 2.21
N VAL A 81 -1.24 -6.53 2.77
CA VAL A 81 -0.78 -6.56 4.16
C VAL A 81 -1.14 -5.25 4.85
N GLY A 82 -2.13 -5.29 5.74
CA GLY A 82 -2.57 -4.14 6.53
C GLY A 82 -2.12 -4.25 7.98
N HIS A 83 -2.38 -3.22 8.78
CA HIS A 83 -2.04 -3.15 10.21
C HIS A 83 -0.56 -3.41 10.52
N VAL A 84 0.35 -3.08 9.59
CA VAL A 84 1.77 -3.33 9.83
C VAL A 84 2.24 -2.48 11.01
N SER A 85 2.89 -3.14 11.98
CA SER A 85 3.33 -2.56 13.24
C SER A 85 4.85 -2.69 13.40
N PRO A 86 5.53 -1.74 14.07
CA PRO A 86 5.01 -0.47 14.60
C PRO A 86 4.64 0.54 13.50
N GLU A 87 3.62 1.37 13.74
CA GLU A 87 3.16 2.39 12.77
C GLU A 87 4.27 3.39 12.41
N ALA A 88 4.18 4.02 11.22
CA ALA A 88 5.25 4.87 10.69
C ALA A 88 5.61 6.05 11.60
N LEU A 89 4.63 6.57 12.34
CA LEU A 89 4.83 7.67 13.30
C LEU A 89 5.51 7.24 14.59
N MET A 90 5.30 5.99 15.04
CA MET A 90 5.90 5.48 16.27
C MET A 90 7.31 4.92 16.06
N ALA A 91 7.65 4.51 14.85
CA ALA A 91 8.93 3.89 14.54
C ALA A 91 10.15 4.84 14.62
N GLY A 92 9.95 6.14 14.93
CA GLY A 92 11.03 7.13 14.96
C GLY A 92 11.67 7.34 13.57
N ARG A 93 12.76 8.12 13.49
CA ARG A 93 13.55 8.36 12.26
C ARG A 93 14.15 7.07 11.70
N LEU A 94 13.34 6.20 11.11
CA LEU A 94 13.80 5.05 10.34
C LEU A 94 13.28 5.23 8.92
N PRO A 95 14.11 5.76 7.99
CA PRO A 95 13.71 5.93 6.60
C PRO A 95 13.46 4.61 5.86
N TRP A 96 13.63 3.46 6.51
CA TRP A 96 13.55 2.14 5.88
C TRP A 96 12.72 1.20 6.76
N TRP A 97 11.49 0.93 6.34
CA TRP A 97 10.76 -0.25 6.80
C TRP A 97 11.53 -1.48 6.31
N LYS A 98 12.33 -2.11 7.18
CA LYS A 98 12.81 -3.47 6.93
C LYS A 98 11.65 -4.42 7.22
N MET A 99 10.72 -4.54 6.27
CA MET A 99 9.82 -5.68 6.24
C MET A 99 10.61 -6.86 5.66
N VAL A 100 10.99 -7.79 6.52
CA VAL A 100 11.30 -9.15 6.11
C VAL A 100 9.96 -9.87 6.09
N ILE A 101 9.41 -10.06 4.90
CA ILE A 101 8.25 -10.92 4.63
C ILE A 101 8.71 -12.35 4.39
#